data_AF-A0A836Q843-F1
#
_entry.id   AF-A0A836Q843-F1
#
_cell.length_a   1.000
_cell.length_b   1.000
_cell.length_c   1.000
_cell.angle_alpha   90.00
_cell.angle_beta   90.00
_cell.angle_gamma   90.00
#
_symmetry.space_group_name_H-M   'P 1'
#
loop_
_entity.id
_entity.type
_entity.pdbx_description
1 polymer ?
#
loop_
_entity_poly.entity_id
_entity_poly.type
_entity_poly.pdbx_seq_one_letter_code
_entity_poly.pdbx_strand_id
1 'polypeptide(L)'
;MTKRSFSSTLSTSRAIRSFGVRSLLIMLCLCVFIGAPAFAVDGDASNPIALSNNEVSGKEEPKGQSRFYSFAAGPGDINIKVNGATDFYSTTMRVVLRDTNSRELANISFPAISDESTKTATVHLATKQNLVMQVMFSVDVGVHVNYKVQLDGSAFSQNGMLASTPPAPAAAPQIAAASRDAFVTSSDAKTTTIQIKDTPVKSDDNVNKPIDDKWALIVGISKFQKPEVNLKYPAKDAADLRDFLVKEANFAPDHVKLLVDENATKVNVMAEIGDKWLPRVAHPNDLVLIFISTHGSPSNVDLQGLNYLVMHDTDPSSLYATGLPLQDLAAAIKQRVHANRVVLVVDACHSGAANPAKGLTRIGNFDSDSLLLGTGQLIICSSEPSQVSWESKRYENGVFTHQLIQALREKGGKVPLAEAFEKLKDSVVSEVLKDRGELQSPVMKTHWSGKDLILSAPPARPH
;
A
#
# COMPACT_ATOMS: atom_id res chain seq x y z
N MET A 1 -5.08 77.78 -45.17
CA MET A 1 -5.78 77.84 -43.86
C MET A 1 -5.03 76.92 -42.89
N THR A 2 -4.01 77.46 -42.21
CA THR A 2 -3.97 77.84 -40.77
C THR A 2 -3.87 76.63 -39.83
N LYS A 3 -2.64 76.22 -39.43
CA LYS A 3 -1.82 76.66 -38.24
C LYS A 3 -2.30 75.94 -36.96
N ARG A 4 -1.51 75.49 -35.96
CA ARG A 4 -0.08 75.47 -35.52
C ARG A 4 -0.10 74.54 -34.27
N SER A 5 0.84 73.61 -34.01
CA SER A 5 2.25 73.73 -33.54
C SER A 5 2.46 74.10 -32.04
N PHE A 6 3.52 73.49 -31.48
CA PHE A 6 4.27 73.67 -30.21
C PHE A 6 3.82 72.82 -29.00
N SER A 7 4.58 71.85 -28.47
CA SER A 7 6.01 71.73 -28.06
C SER A 7 6.41 72.56 -26.85
N SER A 8 7.01 71.88 -25.85
CA SER A 8 8.22 72.25 -25.06
C SER A 8 8.03 71.92 -23.56
N THR A 9 8.60 70.84 -23.01
CA THR A 9 9.97 70.65 -22.45
C THR A 9 10.17 71.08 -20.99
N LEU A 10 11.00 70.26 -20.32
CA LEU A 10 11.83 70.52 -19.11
C LEU A 10 11.10 70.58 -17.75
N SER A 11 11.69 70.21 -16.61
CA SER A 11 12.88 69.45 -16.21
C SER A 11 13.04 69.68 -14.70
N THR A 12 13.54 68.66 -13.99
CA THR A 12 14.41 68.74 -12.80
C THR A 12 13.94 69.38 -11.47
N SER A 13 14.14 68.59 -10.42
CA SER A 13 14.86 68.90 -9.15
C SER A 13 14.03 68.63 -7.90
N ARG A 14 14.25 67.51 -7.18
CA ARG A 14 15.19 67.34 -6.04
C ARG A 14 14.92 68.26 -4.83
N ALA A 15 14.76 67.60 -3.67
CA ALA A 15 15.34 67.90 -2.33
C ALA A 15 14.26 67.99 -1.21
N ILE A 16 14.17 67.03 -0.28
CA ILE A 16 14.94 66.82 0.98
C ILE A 16 14.23 67.41 2.23
N ARG A 17 14.27 66.63 3.34
CA ARG A 17 14.11 66.96 4.78
C ARG A 17 12.74 66.83 5.49
N SER A 18 12.55 65.65 6.06
CA SER A 18 12.38 65.30 7.49
C SER A 18 12.07 66.35 8.60
N PHE A 19 11.30 65.87 9.59
CA PHE A 19 11.04 66.29 11.00
C PHE A 19 10.01 67.42 11.23
N GLY A 20 8.99 67.28 12.11
CA GLY A 20 8.67 66.20 13.04
C GLY A 20 7.39 66.37 13.91
N VAL A 21 7.16 65.29 14.69
CA VAL A 21 6.61 65.14 16.06
C VAL A 21 5.18 65.63 16.44
N ARG A 22 4.28 64.68 16.78
CA ARG A 22 3.65 64.41 18.11
C ARG A 22 2.19 63.88 18.03
N SER A 23 1.97 62.65 18.51
CA SER A 23 0.83 62.17 19.35
C SER A 23 0.85 60.63 19.35
N LEU A 24 1.40 59.95 20.36
CA LEU A 24 0.78 59.54 21.63
C LEU A 24 -0.48 58.67 21.45
N LEU A 25 -0.30 57.34 21.45
CA LEU A 25 -1.27 56.40 22.05
C LEU A 25 -0.53 55.14 22.53
N ILE A 26 -0.54 54.94 23.84
CA ILE A 26 -0.01 53.79 24.56
C ILE A 26 -1.13 52.74 24.59
N MET A 27 -0.92 51.57 23.98
CA MET A 27 -1.82 50.42 24.14
C MET A 27 -1.13 49.35 24.97
N LEU A 28 -1.73 49.10 26.14
CA LEU A 28 -1.38 48.15 27.17
C LEU A 28 -1.44 46.70 26.62
N CYS A 29 -0.30 46.00 26.54
CA CYS A 29 -0.28 44.56 26.30
C CYS A 29 -0.63 43.82 27.59
N LEU A 30 -1.81 43.20 27.59
CA LEU A 30 -2.25 42.27 28.62
C LEU A 30 -1.62 40.90 28.32
N CYS A 31 -0.68 40.45 29.15
CA CYS A 31 -0.13 39.10 29.11
C CYS A 31 -1.22 38.08 29.45
N VAL A 32 -1.79 37.42 28.45
CA VAL A 32 -2.51 36.17 28.61
C VAL A 32 -1.50 35.04 28.43
N PHE A 33 -1.18 34.34 29.52
CA PHE A 33 -0.50 33.05 29.50
C PHE A 33 -1.40 32.05 28.75
N ILE A 34 -1.16 31.89 27.45
CA ILE A 34 -1.64 30.73 26.71
C ILE A 34 -0.61 29.63 26.99
N GLY A 35 -1.01 28.63 27.78
CA GLY A 35 -0.19 27.47 28.05
C GLY A 35 0.25 26.84 26.74
N ALA A 36 1.56 26.70 26.56
CA ALA A 36 2.11 25.84 25.53
C ALA A 36 1.56 24.41 25.74
N PRO A 37 1.20 23.66 24.68
CA PRO A 37 0.87 22.26 24.85
C PRO A 37 2.10 21.56 25.43
N ALA A 38 1.89 20.81 26.51
CA ALA A 38 2.90 19.93 27.07
C ALA A 38 3.35 18.98 25.94
N PHE A 39 4.64 19.02 25.59
CA PHE A 39 5.23 18.00 24.73
C PHE A 39 5.03 16.65 25.42
N ALA A 40 4.26 15.76 24.79
CA ALA A 40 4.09 14.39 25.27
C ALA A 40 5.46 13.69 25.26
N VAL A 41 5.84 13.11 26.39
CA VAL A 41 6.99 12.22 26.47
C VAL A 41 6.62 10.96 25.68
N ASP A 42 7.37 10.66 24.62
CA ASP A 42 7.19 9.42 23.86
C ASP A 42 7.51 8.21 24.76
N GLY A 43 6.48 7.53 25.26
CA GLY A 43 6.64 6.31 26.05
C GLY A 43 7.01 5.12 25.17
N ASP A 44 7.94 4.30 25.66
CA ASP A 44 8.35 3.03 25.05
C ASP A 44 7.73 1.84 25.80
N ALA A 45 8.01 0.61 25.34
CA ALA A 45 7.49 -0.61 25.94
C ALA A 45 7.90 -0.81 27.42
N SER A 46 9.03 -0.22 27.84
CA SER A 46 9.56 -0.31 29.20
C SER A 46 9.02 0.80 30.11
N ASN A 47 8.59 1.92 29.54
CA ASN A 47 8.02 3.06 30.25
C ASN A 47 6.75 3.60 29.54
N PRO A 48 5.63 2.87 29.60
CA PRO A 48 4.39 3.25 28.95
C PRO A 48 3.76 4.49 29.59
N ILE A 49 3.15 5.35 28.77
CA ILE A 49 2.47 6.57 29.22
C ILE A 49 1.22 6.19 30.02
N ALA A 50 1.12 6.62 31.28
CA ALA A 50 -0.07 6.35 32.07
C ALA A 50 -1.28 7.16 31.56
N LEU A 51 -2.43 6.51 31.34
CA LEU A 51 -3.63 7.17 30.87
C LEU A 51 -4.28 8.03 31.96
N SER A 52 -4.47 9.32 31.65
CA SER A 52 -5.18 10.26 32.51
C SER A 52 -6.70 10.25 32.30
N ASN A 53 -7.17 9.83 31.11
CA ASN A 53 -8.59 9.75 30.71
C ASN A 53 -8.88 8.45 29.93
N ASN A 54 -10.14 8.19 29.58
CA ASN A 54 -10.56 7.02 28.78
C ASN A 54 -10.26 7.11 27.28
N GLU A 55 -9.47 8.09 26.86
CA GLU A 55 -9.27 8.39 25.46
C GLU A 55 -7.82 8.73 25.19
N VAL A 56 -7.32 8.18 24.09
CA VAL A 56 -6.07 8.58 23.46
C VAL A 56 -6.40 9.03 22.05
N SER A 57 -5.92 10.21 21.66
CA SER A 57 -6.02 10.67 20.28
C SER A 57 -4.75 11.37 19.84
N GLY A 58 -4.53 11.40 18.54
CA GLY A 58 -3.35 12.04 17.96
C GLY A 58 -3.44 12.13 16.44
N LYS A 59 -2.51 12.92 15.87
CA LYS A 59 -2.25 12.96 14.44
C LYS A 59 -0.81 12.50 14.22
N GLU A 60 -0.63 11.41 13.48
CA GLU A 60 0.68 10.78 13.31
C GLU A 60 0.93 10.50 11.82
N GLU A 61 2.18 10.60 11.39
CA GLU A 61 2.60 10.06 10.10
C GLU A 61 3.07 8.60 10.32
N PRO A 62 2.43 7.57 9.74
CA PRO A 62 2.79 6.17 9.97
C PRO A 62 4.22 5.86 9.51
N LYS A 63 5.19 5.89 10.44
CA LYS A 63 6.60 5.54 10.16
C LYS A 63 7.01 4.25 10.86
N GLY A 64 6.08 3.30 10.99
CA GLY A 64 6.28 2.07 11.77
C GLY A 64 6.38 2.31 13.27
N GLN A 65 5.94 3.49 13.74
CA GLN A 65 6.04 3.88 15.13
C GLN A 65 5.02 3.13 15.99
N SER A 66 5.32 2.98 17.27
CA SER A 66 4.40 2.46 18.28
C SER A 66 4.32 3.41 19.45
N ARG A 67 3.12 3.57 20.01
CA ARG A 67 2.88 4.30 21.26
C ARG A 67 2.40 3.32 22.32
N PHE A 68 2.93 3.43 23.53
CA PHE A 68 2.60 2.54 24.64
C PHE A 68 1.91 3.31 25.75
N TYR A 69 0.78 2.78 26.21
CA TYR A 69 -0.03 3.37 27.27
C TYR A 69 -0.29 2.36 28.38
N SER A 70 -0.37 2.81 29.63
CA SER A 70 -0.71 1.96 30.78
C SER A 70 -1.94 2.46 31.52
N PHE A 71 -2.76 1.52 32.00
CA PHE A 71 -3.93 1.81 32.82
C PHE A 71 -4.32 0.60 33.68
N ALA A 72 -5.10 0.84 34.74
CA ALA A 72 -5.68 -0.23 35.54
C ALA A 72 -7.06 -0.57 35.01
N ALA A 73 -7.43 -1.86 35.02
CA ALA A 73 -8.77 -2.31 34.68
C ALA A 73 -9.28 -3.32 35.72
N GLY A 74 -10.56 -3.23 36.05
CA GLY A 74 -11.28 -4.09 36.99
C GLY A 74 -11.86 -5.31 36.32
N PRO A 75 -12.46 -6.23 37.10
CA PRO A 75 -13.19 -7.36 36.54
C PRO A 75 -14.39 -6.89 35.71
N GLY A 76 -14.73 -7.61 34.65
CA GLY A 76 -15.79 -7.27 33.70
C GLY A 76 -15.27 -6.90 32.31
N ASP A 77 -16.15 -6.35 31.49
CA ASP A 77 -15.87 -6.07 30.08
C ASP A 77 -15.24 -4.69 29.89
N ILE A 78 -14.21 -4.65 29.06
CA ILE A 78 -13.59 -3.44 28.54
C ILE A 78 -13.94 -3.36 27.06
N ASN A 79 -14.64 -2.30 26.66
CA ASN A 79 -14.93 -2.02 25.26
C ASN A 79 -13.88 -1.05 24.72
N ILE A 80 -13.24 -1.41 23.63
CA ILE A 80 -12.18 -0.64 22.98
C ILE A 80 -12.72 -0.19 21.65
N LYS A 81 -12.96 1.10 21.49
CA LYS A 81 -13.42 1.71 20.24
C LYS A 81 -12.27 2.49 19.61
N VAL A 82 -11.87 2.08 18.42
CA VAL A 82 -10.81 2.70 17.63
C VAL A 82 -11.44 3.44 16.47
N ASN A 83 -11.26 4.75 16.42
CA ASN A 83 -11.63 5.60 15.31
C ASN A 83 -10.37 6.09 14.60
N GLY A 84 -10.45 6.24 13.29
CA GLY A 84 -9.37 6.87 12.54
C GLY A 84 -9.80 7.42 11.20
N ALA A 85 -9.15 8.50 10.80
CA ALA A 85 -9.31 9.16 9.51
C ALA A 85 -7.93 9.56 9.01
N THR A 86 -7.63 9.32 7.74
CA THR A 86 -6.39 9.77 7.11
C THR A 86 -6.63 11.04 6.30
N ASP A 87 -5.59 11.84 6.10
CA ASP A 87 -5.62 12.94 5.13
C ASP A 87 -5.44 12.45 3.68
N PHE A 88 -5.00 11.19 3.51
CA PHE A 88 -4.73 10.58 2.21
C PHE A 88 -4.83 9.04 2.28
N TYR A 89 -5.49 8.39 1.32
CA TYR A 89 -5.67 6.92 1.22
C TYR A 89 -6.20 6.21 2.48
N SER A 90 -5.62 5.06 2.82
CA SER A 90 -5.88 4.26 4.01
C SER A 90 -4.58 3.73 4.59
N THR A 91 -4.48 3.68 5.92
CA THR A 91 -3.36 3.05 6.64
C THR A 91 -3.92 1.99 7.59
N THR A 92 -3.13 0.97 7.91
CA THR A 92 -3.51 0.02 8.96
C THR A 92 -2.90 0.44 10.29
N MET A 93 -3.76 0.63 11.28
CA MET A 93 -3.38 0.72 12.68
C MET A 93 -3.66 -0.60 13.40
N ARG A 94 -2.89 -0.89 14.43
CA ARG A 94 -3.15 -2.03 15.30
C ARG A 94 -3.14 -1.60 16.76
N VAL A 95 -4.19 -1.96 17.49
CA VAL A 95 -4.26 -1.75 18.93
C VAL A 95 -4.15 -3.10 19.62
N VAL A 96 -3.09 -3.29 20.41
CA VAL A 96 -2.84 -4.54 21.14
C VAL A 96 -2.94 -4.25 22.63
N LEU A 97 -3.77 -5.01 23.35
CA LEU A 97 -3.79 -4.98 24.81
C LEU A 97 -3.06 -6.20 25.37
N ARG A 98 -2.17 -5.94 26.32
CA ARG A 98 -1.42 -6.97 27.04
C ARG A 98 -1.59 -6.82 28.55
N ASP A 99 -1.54 -7.93 29.26
CA ASP A 99 -1.36 -7.92 30.72
C ASP A 99 0.11 -7.67 31.11
N THR A 100 0.39 -7.54 32.40
CA THR A 100 1.76 -7.32 32.93
C THR A 100 2.73 -8.46 32.64
N ASN A 101 2.23 -9.64 32.25
CA ASN A 101 3.04 -10.78 31.83
C ASN A 101 3.23 -10.81 30.31
N SER A 102 2.90 -9.72 29.60
CA SER A 102 2.95 -9.59 28.14
C SER A 102 1.99 -10.50 27.37
N ARG A 103 1.05 -11.18 28.06
CA ARG A 103 0.04 -12.01 27.39
C ARG A 103 -0.96 -11.11 26.67
N GLU A 104 -1.17 -11.40 25.40
CA GLU A 104 -2.11 -10.68 24.55
C GLU A 104 -3.55 -10.99 24.95
N LEU A 105 -4.32 -9.95 25.25
CA LEU A 105 -5.73 -10.04 25.61
C LEU A 105 -6.65 -9.60 24.45
N ALA A 106 -6.16 -8.70 23.60
CA ALA A 106 -6.80 -8.31 22.35
C ALA A 106 -5.78 -7.78 21.35
N ASN A 107 -6.12 -7.96 20.06
CA ASN A 107 -5.33 -7.49 18.94
C ASN A 107 -6.26 -7.03 17.82
N ILE A 108 -6.40 -5.72 17.72
CA ILE A 108 -7.39 -5.06 16.91
C ILE A 108 -6.67 -4.44 15.73
N SER A 109 -6.65 -5.14 14.60
CA SER A 109 -6.22 -4.55 13.33
C SER A 109 -7.36 -3.72 12.76
N PHE A 110 -7.09 -2.45 12.46
CA PHE A 110 -8.08 -1.47 12.04
C PHE A 110 -7.55 -0.65 10.85
N PRO A 111 -8.24 -0.67 9.70
CA PRO A 111 -7.91 0.21 8.59
C PRO A 111 -8.48 1.61 8.86
N ALA A 112 -7.62 2.61 9.02
CA ALA A 112 -8.00 4.01 8.96
C ALA A 112 -8.06 4.42 7.49
N ILE A 113 -9.17 4.99 7.03
CA ILE A 113 -9.37 5.43 5.64
C ILE A 113 -9.58 6.96 5.59
N SER A 114 -9.72 7.54 4.40
CA SER A 114 -9.90 8.99 4.22
C SER A 114 -11.17 9.54 4.88
N ASP A 115 -12.18 8.69 5.06
CA ASP A 115 -13.38 8.96 5.86
C ASP A 115 -13.21 8.38 7.28
N GLU A 116 -13.90 8.96 8.28
CA GLU A 116 -13.83 8.42 9.64
C GLU A 116 -14.32 6.97 9.67
N SER A 117 -13.40 6.07 10.02
CA SER A 117 -13.66 4.65 10.18
C SER A 117 -13.65 4.32 11.67
N THR A 118 -14.39 3.28 12.07
CA THR A 118 -14.52 2.88 13.48
C THR A 118 -14.51 1.36 13.60
N LYS A 119 -13.80 0.82 14.60
CA LYS A 119 -13.84 -0.59 14.98
C LYS A 119 -13.91 -0.73 16.49
N THR A 120 -14.72 -1.68 16.95
CA THR A 120 -14.88 -1.96 18.38
C THR A 120 -14.48 -3.40 18.69
N ALA A 121 -13.87 -3.60 19.85
CA ALA A 121 -13.61 -4.93 20.42
C ALA A 121 -13.93 -4.93 21.91
N THR A 122 -14.24 -6.10 22.46
CA THR A 122 -14.54 -6.26 23.88
C THR A 122 -13.59 -7.29 24.49
N VAL A 123 -13.03 -6.96 25.66
CA VAL A 123 -12.14 -7.84 26.42
C VAL A 123 -12.72 -8.07 27.80
N HIS A 124 -12.93 -9.32 28.17
CA HIS A 124 -13.40 -9.69 29.50
C HIS A 124 -12.23 -9.93 30.46
N LEU A 125 -12.25 -9.29 31.63
CA LEU A 125 -11.29 -9.52 32.71
C LEU A 125 -11.94 -10.23 33.89
N ALA A 126 -11.30 -11.30 34.37
CA ALA A 126 -11.76 -12.02 35.56
C ALA A 126 -11.39 -11.29 36.87
N THR A 127 -10.29 -10.53 36.87
CA THR A 127 -9.74 -9.86 38.05
C THR A 127 -9.21 -8.48 37.70
N LYS A 128 -9.11 -7.62 38.71
CA LYS A 128 -8.45 -6.32 38.56
C LYS A 128 -6.96 -6.51 38.26
N GLN A 129 -6.45 -5.83 37.24
CA GLN A 129 -5.04 -5.88 36.84
C GLN A 129 -4.63 -4.63 36.06
N ASN A 130 -3.31 -4.41 35.96
CA ASN A 130 -2.75 -3.38 35.09
C ASN A 130 -2.59 -3.92 33.67
N LEU A 131 -2.90 -3.09 32.68
CA LEU A 131 -2.79 -3.41 31.27
C LEU A 131 -1.87 -2.42 30.57
N VAL A 132 -1.24 -2.90 29.50
CA VAL A 132 -0.49 -2.08 28.54
C VAL A 132 -1.22 -2.13 27.20
N MET A 133 -1.55 -0.96 26.66
CA MET A 133 -2.07 -0.79 25.32
C MET A 133 -0.97 -0.28 24.40
N GLN A 134 -0.69 -1.03 23.35
CA GLN A 134 0.21 -0.64 22.27
C GLN A 134 -0.62 -0.21 21.06
N VAL A 135 -0.44 1.03 20.62
CA VAL A 135 -0.99 1.54 19.36
C VAL A 135 0.14 1.54 18.34
N MET A 136 0.01 0.70 17.32
CA MET A 136 0.98 0.53 16.25
C MET A 136 0.47 1.19 14.98
N PHE A 137 1.35 1.90 14.29
CA PHE A 137 1.09 2.51 13.00
C PHE A 137 1.86 1.73 11.92
N SER A 138 1.27 1.61 10.73
CA SER A 138 1.96 1.06 9.55
C SER A 138 3.20 1.90 9.19
N VAL A 139 3.96 1.46 8.20
CA VAL A 139 5.18 2.11 7.70
C VAL A 139 4.92 3.10 6.56
N ASP A 140 3.66 3.54 6.41
CA ASP A 140 3.19 4.36 5.28
C ASP A 140 3.69 5.81 5.37
N VAL A 141 4.64 6.17 4.50
CA VAL A 141 5.24 7.52 4.46
C VAL A 141 4.35 8.49 3.66
N GLY A 142 4.16 9.71 4.16
CA GLY A 142 3.39 10.77 3.48
C GLY A 142 1.87 10.71 3.70
N VAL A 143 1.38 9.82 4.56
CA VAL A 143 -0.01 9.77 5.04
C VAL A 143 -0.03 10.27 6.47
N HIS A 144 -0.98 11.11 6.88
CA HIS A 144 -1.22 11.39 8.29
C HIS A 144 -2.52 10.75 8.73
N VAL A 145 -2.45 9.96 9.80
CA VAL A 145 -3.61 9.39 10.46
C VAL A 145 -3.98 10.21 11.68
N ASN A 146 -5.21 10.73 11.66
CA ASN A 146 -5.90 11.19 12.86
C ASN A 146 -6.56 9.97 13.48
N TYR A 147 -6.22 9.65 14.72
CA TYR A 147 -6.77 8.48 15.40
C TYR A 147 -7.31 8.84 16.77
N LYS A 148 -8.22 8.00 17.25
CA LYS A 148 -8.82 8.10 18.57
C LYS A 148 -9.17 6.71 19.10
N VAL A 149 -8.59 6.31 20.22
CA VAL A 149 -8.90 5.07 20.92
C VAL A 149 -9.64 5.43 22.20
N GLN A 150 -10.87 4.94 22.34
CA GLN A 150 -11.72 5.09 23.53
C GLN A 150 -11.84 3.76 24.26
N LEU A 151 -11.76 3.81 25.59
CA LEU A 151 -11.88 2.67 26.49
C LEU A 151 -13.12 2.86 27.37
N ASP A 152 -14.11 1.99 27.26
CA ASP A 152 -15.32 2.02 28.09
C ASP A 152 -15.44 0.75 28.94
N GLY A 153 -16.27 0.79 29.99
CA GLY A 153 -16.53 -0.34 30.88
C GLY A 153 -15.54 -0.40 32.05
N SER A 154 -15.03 -1.58 32.38
CA SER A 154 -14.23 -1.82 33.59
C SER A 154 -12.82 -1.22 33.57
N ALA A 155 -12.45 -0.35 32.63
CA ALA A 155 -11.18 0.37 32.66
C ALA A 155 -11.22 1.55 33.65
N PHE A 156 -10.06 1.96 34.19
CA PHE A 156 -9.90 3.08 35.13
C PHE A 156 -8.85 4.05 34.62
N SER A 157 -9.12 5.37 34.70
CA SER A 157 -8.07 6.38 34.55
C SER A 157 -7.40 6.65 35.91
N GLN A 158 -6.25 7.34 35.93
CA GLN A 158 -5.56 7.67 37.18
C GLN A 158 -6.42 8.41 38.23
N ASN A 159 -7.58 8.97 37.84
CA ASN A 159 -8.46 9.75 38.72
C ASN A 159 -9.81 9.06 39.06
N GLY A 160 -10.08 7.83 38.62
CA GLY A 160 -11.30 7.10 38.98
C GLY A 160 -11.96 6.27 37.86
N MET A 161 -13.16 5.75 38.15
CA MET A 161 -13.95 4.87 37.28
C MET A 161 -14.43 5.61 36.03
N LEU A 162 -14.37 4.93 34.87
CA LEU A 162 -14.84 5.48 33.60
C LEU A 162 -16.38 5.45 33.57
N ALA A 163 -17.01 6.54 33.16
CA ALA A 163 -18.47 6.66 33.13
C ALA A 163 -19.08 5.81 32.00
N SER A 164 -19.93 4.85 32.36
CA SER A 164 -20.71 4.05 31.40
C SER A 164 -22.05 4.72 31.06
N THR A 165 -22.41 4.81 29.78
CA THR A 165 -23.83 4.93 29.38
C THR A 165 -24.37 3.53 29.04
N PRO A 166 -25.51 3.08 29.60
CA PRO A 166 -26.03 1.73 29.36
C PRO A 166 -27.06 1.70 28.21
N PRO A 167 -27.20 0.57 27.48
CA PRO A 167 -28.46 0.21 26.83
C PRO A 167 -29.39 -0.49 27.85
N ALA A 168 -30.66 -0.07 27.89
CA ALA A 168 -31.72 -0.66 28.70
C ALA A 168 -32.29 -1.97 28.07
N PRO A 169 -33.04 -2.81 28.82
CA PRO A 169 -32.96 -4.27 28.72
C PRO A 169 -34.02 -4.91 27.81
N ALA A 170 -33.71 -6.10 27.27
CA ALA A 170 -34.71 -7.07 26.83
C ALA A 170 -34.64 -8.31 27.73
N ALA A 171 -35.79 -8.65 28.31
CA ALA A 171 -35.99 -9.71 29.28
C ALA A 171 -35.84 -11.11 28.67
N ALA A 172 -35.34 -12.04 29.49
CA ALA A 172 -35.28 -13.47 29.24
C ALA A 172 -36.67 -14.14 29.26
N PRO A 173 -36.73 -15.40 28.83
CA PRO A 173 -37.15 -16.44 29.78
C PRO A 173 -36.13 -17.58 29.96
N GLN A 174 -36.24 -18.18 31.14
CA GLN A 174 -35.35 -19.15 31.81
C GLN A 174 -35.44 -20.60 31.26
N ILE A 175 -34.30 -21.30 31.11
CA ILE A 175 -33.68 -22.37 31.93
C ILE A 175 -34.36 -23.78 31.92
N ALA A 176 -33.56 -24.78 31.54
CA ALA A 176 -33.36 -26.09 32.21
C ALA A 176 -32.03 -26.68 31.67
N ALA A 177 -30.92 -26.86 32.41
CA ALA A 177 -30.60 -27.71 33.57
C ALA A 177 -29.70 -28.91 33.19
N ALA A 178 -28.84 -29.33 34.15
CA ALA A 178 -27.99 -30.54 34.24
C ALA A 178 -26.52 -30.41 33.74
N SER A 179 -25.52 -30.18 34.60
CA SER A 179 -24.78 -31.12 35.52
C SER A 179 -23.70 -31.96 34.80
N ARG A 180 -22.41 -31.61 34.97
CA ARG A 180 -21.37 -32.23 35.84
C ARG A 180 -20.77 -33.55 35.31
N ASP A 181 -19.44 -33.52 35.12
CA ASP A 181 -18.42 -34.59 35.27
C ASP A 181 -17.36 -34.42 34.17
N ALA A 182 -16.08 -34.71 34.31
CA ALA A 182 -15.18 -34.90 35.43
C ALA A 182 -13.75 -34.66 34.89
N PHE A 183 -12.86 -34.29 35.79
CA PHE A 183 -11.41 -34.24 35.63
C PHE A 183 -10.86 -35.66 35.36
N VAL A 184 -9.76 -35.81 34.59
CA VAL A 184 -8.56 -36.62 34.92
C VAL A 184 -7.52 -36.56 33.78
N THR A 185 -6.29 -36.43 34.25
CA THR A 185 -4.96 -36.29 33.64
C THR A 185 -4.38 -37.55 32.99
N SER A 186 -3.54 -37.37 31.95
CA SER A 186 -2.30 -38.14 31.69
C SER A 186 -1.54 -37.43 30.55
N SER A 187 -0.38 -36.80 30.78
CA SER A 187 1.00 -37.33 30.90
C SER A 187 1.58 -37.92 29.60
N ASP A 188 2.70 -37.30 29.21
CA ASP A 188 3.76 -37.77 28.29
C ASP A 188 3.64 -37.49 26.78
N ALA A 189 4.24 -36.36 26.36
CA ALA A 189 4.99 -36.29 25.12
C ALA A 189 6.17 -35.31 25.26
N LYS A 190 7.39 -35.85 25.17
CA LYS A 190 8.67 -35.12 25.09
C LYS A 190 8.73 -34.29 23.81
N THR A 191 9.05 -33.00 23.93
CA THR A 191 9.47 -32.16 22.79
C THR A 191 10.92 -31.75 22.97
N THR A 192 11.74 -32.19 22.02
CA THR A 192 13.18 -31.89 21.88
C THR A 192 13.39 -30.42 21.53
N THR A 193 14.10 -29.69 22.38
CA THR A 193 14.49 -28.28 22.14
C THR A 193 15.64 -28.21 21.13
N ILE A 194 15.36 -27.73 19.91
CA ILE A 194 16.42 -27.28 18.99
C ILE A 194 16.80 -25.85 19.37
N GLN A 195 18.01 -25.68 19.90
CA GLN A 195 18.62 -24.39 20.20
C GLN A 195 19.16 -23.77 18.90
N ILE A 196 18.45 -22.79 18.33
CA ILE A 196 19.00 -21.95 17.27
C ILE A 196 19.86 -20.88 17.94
N LYS A 197 21.18 -20.95 17.71
CA LYS A 197 22.11 -19.88 18.08
C LYS A 197 21.85 -18.69 17.18
N ASP A 198 21.28 -17.62 17.73
CA ASP A 198 21.22 -16.30 17.10
C ASP A 198 22.64 -15.80 16.86
N THR A 199 23.12 -16.00 15.63
CA THR A 199 24.31 -15.31 15.14
C THR A 199 23.82 -14.05 14.45
N PRO A 200 24.25 -12.85 14.87
CA PRO A 200 23.79 -11.61 14.26
C PRO A 200 24.27 -11.56 12.80
N VAL A 201 23.31 -11.51 11.87
CA VAL A 201 23.58 -11.39 10.43
C VAL A 201 24.23 -10.02 10.18
N LYS A 202 25.51 -10.03 9.81
CA LYS A 202 26.26 -8.85 9.36
C LYS A 202 25.88 -8.46 7.93
N SER A 203 25.39 -7.22 7.79
CA SER A 203 25.59 -6.22 6.71
C SER A 203 25.57 -6.63 5.21
N ASP A 204 24.52 -6.18 4.50
CA ASP A 204 24.44 -5.50 3.17
C ASP A 204 25.21 -5.95 1.91
N ASP A 205 26.19 -6.84 1.97
CA ASP A 205 26.99 -7.23 0.79
C ASP A 205 26.27 -8.19 -0.16
N ASN A 206 25.13 -8.77 0.26
CA ASN A 206 24.42 -9.79 -0.51
C ASN A 206 23.43 -9.19 -1.54
N VAL A 207 22.86 -8.01 -1.26
CA VAL A 207 21.80 -7.41 -2.11
C VAL A 207 22.40 -6.82 -3.39
N ASN A 208 23.59 -6.22 -3.31
CA ASN A 208 24.24 -5.53 -4.43
C ASN A 208 25.10 -6.42 -5.33
N LYS A 209 25.00 -7.74 -5.22
CA LYS A 209 25.71 -8.66 -6.12
C LYS A 209 25.32 -8.43 -7.58
N PRO A 210 26.23 -8.65 -8.54
CA PRO A 210 25.86 -8.68 -9.95
C PRO A 210 24.68 -9.63 -10.20
N ILE A 211 23.88 -9.31 -11.22
CA ILE A 211 22.80 -10.19 -11.69
C ILE A 211 23.47 -11.36 -12.42
N ASP A 212 23.27 -12.59 -11.95
CA ASP A 212 23.90 -13.77 -12.54
C ASP A 212 23.27 -14.08 -13.90
N ASP A 213 21.95 -14.30 -13.94
CA ASP A 213 21.16 -14.41 -15.17
C ASP A 213 19.80 -13.69 -15.05
N LYS A 214 18.99 -13.73 -16.11
CA LYS A 214 17.73 -13.01 -16.22
C LYS A 214 16.65 -13.84 -16.90
N TRP A 215 15.47 -13.87 -16.28
CA TRP A 215 14.32 -14.66 -16.71
C TRP A 215 13.09 -13.77 -16.84
N ALA A 216 12.24 -14.02 -17.83
CA ALA A 216 11.01 -13.28 -17.98
C ALA A 216 9.81 -14.15 -18.34
N LEU A 217 8.70 -13.96 -17.62
CA LEU A 217 7.38 -14.44 -18.01
C LEU A 217 6.55 -13.24 -18.46
N ILE A 218 6.15 -13.23 -19.72
CA ILE A 218 5.39 -12.13 -20.33
C ILE A 218 4.03 -12.66 -20.76
N VAL A 219 2.98 -12.02 -20.26
CA VAL A 219 1.59 -12.40 -20.49
C VAL A 219 0.85 -11.23 -21.13
N GLY A 220 0.11 -11.49 -22.22
CA GLY A 220 -0.68 -10.48 -22.92
C GLY A 220 -1.97 -11.06 -23.48
N ILE A 221 -3.12 -10.49 -23.11
CA ILE A 221 -4.43 -11.08 -23.44
C ILE A 221 -5.26 -10.06 -24.22
N SER A 222 -5.32 -10.23 -25.54
CA SER A 222 -6.18 -9.46 -26.42
C SER A 222 -7.49 -10.21 -26.70
N LYS A 223 -7.42 -11.54 -26.81
CA LYS A 223 -8.56 -12.42 -27.06
C LYS A 223 -8.89 -13.24 -25.83
N PHE A 224 -10.08 -13.01 -25.30
CA PHE A 224 -10.66 -13.76 -24.20
C PHE A 224 -11.65 -14.80 -24.75
N GLN A 225 -11.94 -15.84 -23.97
CA GLN A 225 -12.98 -16.83 -24.33
C GLN A 225 -14.34 -16.17 -24.56
N LYS A 226 -14.59 -15.07 -23.85
CA LYS A 226 -15.76 -14.20 -24.03
C LYS A 226 -15.36 -12.99 -24.89
N PRO A 227 -15.74 -12.95 -26.17
CA PRO A 227 -15.27 -11.92 -27.09
C PRO A 227 -15.70 -10.49 -26.73
N GLU A 228 -16.71 -10.35 -25.87
CA GLU A 228 -17.25 -9.05 -25.45
C GLU A 228 -16.26 -8.21 -24.64
N VAL A 229 -15.24 -8.86 -24.05
CA VAL A 229 -14.19 -8.22 -23.26
C VAL A 229 -12.84 -8.21 -24.00
N ASN A 230 -12.82 -8.38 -25.32
CA ASN A 230 -11.59 -8.33 -26.09
C ASN A 230 -10.92 -6.94 -26.05
N LEU A 231 -9.60 -6.96 -25.96
CA LEU A 231 -8.72 -5.80 -26.07
C LEU A 231 -7.97 -5.84 -27.41
N LYS A 232 -7.45 -4.71 -27.86
CA LYS A 232 -6.78 -4.61 -29.16
C LYS A 232 -5.30 -4.97 -29.09
N TYR A 233 -4.59 -4.52 -28.05
CA TYR A 233 -3.13 -4.48 -28.04
C TYR A 233 -2.38 -5.30 -26.98
N PRO A 234 -2.95 -5.85 -25.89
CA PRO A 234 -2.16 -6.55 -24.88
C PRO A 234 -1.26 -7.69 -25.37
N ALA A 235 -1.71 -8.50 -26.33
CA ALA A 235 -0.88 -9.55 -26.94
C ALA A 235 0.31 -8.96 -27.73
N LYS A 236 0.09 -7.81 -28.40
CA LYS A 236 1.14 -7.07 -29.10
C LYS A 236 2.09 -6.38 -28.12
N ASP A 237 1.58 -5.78 -27.05
CA ASP A 237 2.35 -5.19 -25.97
C ASP A 237 3.32 -6.21 -25.35
N ALA A 238 2.83 -7.42 -25.08
CA ALA A 238 3.64 -8.53 -24.59
C ALA A 238 4.71 -8.95 -25.61
N ALA A 239 4.36 -9.06 -26.90
CA ALA A 239 5.32 -9.40 -27.95
C ALA A 239 6.42 -8.34 -28.11
N ASP A 240 6.06 -7.05 -28.11
CA ASP A 240 6.99 -5.93 -28.24
C ASP A 240 7.94 -5.86 -27.03
N LEU A 241 7.44 -6.07 -25.81
CA LEU A 241 8.29 -6.13 -24.63
C LEU A 241 9.23 -7.34 -24.69
N ARG A 242 8.74 -8.52 -25.09
CA ARG A 242 9.58 -9.72 -25.28
C ARG A 242 10.73 -9.44 -26.26
N ASP A 243 10.41 -8.79 -27.36
CA ASP A 243 11.40 -8.43 -28.38
C ASP A 243 12.42 -7.42 -27.87
N PHE A 244 11.98 -6.40 -27.14
CA PHE A 244 12.89 -5.46 -26.46
C PHE A 244 13.82 -6.20 -25.49
N LEU A 245 13.29 -7.09 -24.64
CA LEU A 245 14.09 -7.79 -23.64
C LEU A 245 15.21 -8.63 -24.27
N VAL A 246 14.88 -9.35 -25.35
CA VAL A 246 15.83 -10.23 -26.04
C VAL A 246 16.83 -9.43 -26.89
N LYS A 247 16.36 -8.42 -27.63
CA LYS A 247 17.20 -7.69 -28.61
C LYS A 247 18.04 -6.59 -27.98
N GLU A 248 17.54 -5.95 -26.92
CA GLU A 248 18.10 -4.71 -26.38
C GLU A 248 18.42 -4.81 -24.88
N ALA A 249 17.68 -5.63 -24.14
CA ALA A 249 17.86 -5.76 -22.69
C ALA A 249 18.68 -6.97 -22.25
N ASN A 250 19.37 -7.69 -23.15
CA ASN A 250 20.27 -8.80 -22.83
C ASN A 250 19.62 -9.96 -22.05
N PHE A 251 18.34 -10.28 -22.30
CA PHE A 251 17.73 -11.54 -21.86
C PHE A 251 18.01 -12.62 -22.91
N ALA A 252 18.35 -13.84 -22.49
CA ALA A 252 18.52 -14.94 -23.43
C ALA A 252 17.15 -15.31 -24.06
N PRO A 253 17.07 -15.62 -25.38
CA PRO A 253 15.80 -15.89 -26.05
C PRO A 253 14.97 -17.02 -25.43
N ASP A 254 15.62 -18.03 -24.86
CA ASP A 254 15.04 -19.17 -24.17
C ASP A 254 14.74 -18.91 -22.68
N HIS A 255 15.18 -17.77 -22.14
CA HIS A 255 14.86 -17.32 -20.78
C HIS A 255 13.63 -16.41 -20.75
N VAL A 256 12.99 -16.16 -21.90
CA VAL A 256 11.79 -15.33 -22.03
C VAL A 256 10.62 -16.16 -22.56
N LYS A 257 9.65 -16.46 -21.69
CA LYS A 257 8.42 -17.17 -22.07
C LYS A 257 7.29 -16.18 -22.31
N LEU A 258 6.64 -16.32 -23.46
CA LEU A 258 5.51 -15.51 -23.88
C LEU A 258 4.21 -16.34 -23.84
N LEU A 259 3.23 -15.90 -23.07
CA LEU A 259 1.88 -16.46 -23.04
C LEU A 259 0.90 -15.41 -23.58
N VAL A 260 0.30 -15.67 -24.73
CA VAL A 260 -0.70 -14.77 -25.32
C VAL A 260 -2.02 -15.48 -25.56
N ASP A 261 -3.11 -14.70 -25.46
CA ASP A 261 -4.47 -15.10 -25.79
C ASP A 261 -4.82 -16.47 -25.20
N GLU A 262 -5.12 -17.48 -26.03
CA GLU A 262 -5.61 -18.80 -25.60
C GLU A 262 -4.61 -19.55 -24.69
N ASN A 263 -3.33 -19.18 -24.74
CA ASN A 263 -2.30 -19.77 -23.88
C ASN A 263 -2.22 -19.11 -22.50
N ALA A 264 -2.76 -17.90 -22.34
CA ALA A 264 -2.73 -17.11 -21.11
C ALA A 264 -3.92 -17.42 -20.19
N THR A 265 -4.16 -18.70 -19.92
CA THR A 265 -5.16 -19.15 -18.94
C THR A 265 -4.65 -18.99 -17.52
N LYS A 266 -5.57 -18.88 -16.53
CA LYS A 266 -5.21 -18.83 -15.11
C LYS A 266 -4.29 -19.99 -14.72
N VAL A 267 -4.60 -21.20 -15.19
CA VAL A 267 -3.83 -22.42 -14.90
C VAL A 267 -2.43 -22.36 -15.52
N ASN A 268 -2.31 -21.94 -16.78
CA ASN A 268 -1.00 -21.89 -17.45
C ASN A 268 -0.10 -20.85 -16.80
N VAL A 269 -0.59 -19.63 -16.55
CA VAL A 269 0.19 -18.57 -15.91
C VAL A 269 0.67 -19.02 -14.52
N MET A 270 -0.22 -19.57 -13.70
CA MET A 270 0.15 -20.04 -12.36
C MET A 270 1.10 -21.24 -12.40
N ALA A 271 1.01 -22.11 -13.40
CA ALA A 271 1.92 -23.24 -13.54
C ALA A 271 3.35 -22.78 -13.91
N GLU A 272 3.48 -21.80 -14.80
CA GLU A 272 4.80 -21.25 -15.16
C GLU A 272 5.50 -20.58 -13.98
N ILE A 273 4.74 -19.96 -13.07
CA ILE A 273 5.24 -19.33 -11.84
C ILE A 273 5.47 -20.36 -10.72
N GLY A 274 4.58 -21.34 -10.58
CA GLY A 274 4.42 -22.12 -9.36
C GLY A 274 5.15 -23.46 -9.33
N ASP A 275 5.30 -24.14 -10.47
CA ASP A 275 5.80 -25.52 -10.48
C ASP A 275 6.50 -25.99 -11.78
N LYS A 276 6.12 -25.46 -12.96
CA LYS A 276 6.64 -25.96 -14.25
C LYS A 276 7.96 -25.35 -14.67
N TRP A 277 8.18 -24.05 -14.44
CA TRP A 277 9.31 -23.35 -15.05
C TRP A 277 10.11 -22.48 -14.10
N LEU A 278 9.61 -21.30 -13.69
CA LEU A 278 10.39 -20.33 -12.89
C LEU A 278 11.06 -20.95 -11.64
N PRO A 279 10.38 -21.81 -10.84
CA PRO A 279 11.01 -22.42 -9.66
C PRO A 279 12.17 -23.37 -9.98
N ARG A 280 12.27 -23.84 -11.22
CA ARG A 280 13.28 -24.81 -11.66
C ARG A 280 14.50 -24.15 -12.29
N VAL A 281 14.35 -22.92 -12.78
CA VAL A 281 15.36 -22.23 -13.59
C VAL A 281 15.87 -20.94 -12.95
N ALA A 282 15.05 -20.23 -12.18
CA ALA A 282 15.46 -18.97 -11.57
C ALA A 282 16.21 -19.21 -10.26
N HIS A 283 17.46 -18.75 -10.18
CA HIS A 283 18.31 -18.87 -9.01
C HIS A 283 18.34 -17.57 -8.16
N PRO A 284 18.80 -17.63 -6.90
CA PRO A 284 18.72 -16.49 -5.97
C PRO A 284 19.35 -15.17 -6.43
N ASN A 285 20.39 -15.20 -7.27
CA ASN A 285 21.06 -14.00 -7.76
C ASN A 285 20.58 -13.54 -9.14
N ASP A 286 19.55 -14.20 -9.69
CA ASP A 286 19.00 -13.82 -10.99
C ASP A 286 18.05 -12.63 -10.84
N LEU A 287 17.70 -12.03 -11.97
CA LEU A 287 16.59 -11.10 -12.09
C LEU A 287 15.42 -11.79 -12.78
N VAL A 288 14.27 -11.78 -12.14
CA VAL A 288 13.02 -12.27 -12.74
C VAL A 288 12.12 -11.08 -13.05
N LEU A 289 11.67 -10.97 -14.31
CA LEU A 289 10.65 -10.03 -14.74
C LEU A 289 9.35 -10.78 -15.02
N ILE A 290 8.25 -10.36 -14.42
CA ILE A 290 6.91 -10.86 -14.74
C ILE A 290 6.11 -9.67 -15.26
N PHE A 291 5.65 -9.75 -16.50
CA PHE A 291 4.82 -8.72 -17.13
C PHE A 291 3.46 -9.31 -17.46
N ILE A 292 2.38 -8.61 -17.10
CA ILE A 292 1.02 -9.02 -17.43
C ILE A 292 0.25 -7.82 -17.97
N SER A 293 -0.21 -7.90 -19.23
CA SER A 293 -1.13 -6.94 -19.85
C SER A 293 -2.49 -7.58 -20.09
N THR A 294 -3.55 -7.07 -19.44
CA THR A 294 -4.91 -7.63 -19.51
C THR A 294 -5.94 -6.68 -18.87
N HIS A 295 -7.21 -7.07 -18.79
CA HIS A 295 -8.21 -6.40 -17.95
C HIS A 295 -7.98 -6.66 -16.45
N GLY A 296 -8.18 -5.64 -15.62
CA GLY A 296 -8.41 -5.81 -14.18
C GLY A 296 -9.91 -5.78 -13.86
N SER A 297 -10.31 -6.49 -12.82
CA SER A 297 -11.70 -6.52 -12.35
C SER A 297 -12.14 -5.16 -11.81
N PRO A 298 -13.44 -4.81 -11.95
CA PRO A 298 -13.96 -3.63 -11.30
C PRO A 298 -13.89 -3.74 -9.79
N SER A 299 -13.46 -2.69 -9.10
CA SER A 299 -13.24 -2.74 -7.65
C SER A 299 -14.53 -2.89 -6.82
N ASN A 300 -15.70 -2.83 -7.46
CA ASN A 300 -17.03 -2.96 -6.87
C ASN A 300 -17.70 -4.34 -7.06
N VAL A 301 -17.07 -5.29 -7.75
CA VAL A 301 -17.68 -6.61 -8.03
C VAL A 301 -17.40 -7.66 -6.94
N ASP A 302 -16.45 -7.39 -6.05
CA ASP A 302 -16.08 -8.30 -4.96
C ASP A 302 -16.45 -7.69 -3.60
N LEU A 303 -17.12 -8.47 -2.76
CA LEU A 303 -17.61 -8.05 -1.44
C LEU A 303 -16.48 -7.62 -0.48
N GLN A 304 -15.24 -8.04 -0.74
CA GLN A 304 -14.06 -7.69 0.04
C GLN A 304 -13.13 -6.72 -0.71
N GLY A 305 -13.50 -6.27 -1.91
CA GLY A 305 -12.70 -5.35 -2.71
C GLY A 305 -11.43 -5.97 -3.29
N LEU A 306 -11.41 -7.31 -3.46
CA LEU A 306 -10.27 -8.01 -4.07
C LEU A 306 -10.12 -7.63 -5.54
N ASN A 307 -8.87 -7.48 -5.99
CA ASN A 307 -8.54 -7.17 -7.38
C ASN A 307 -8.12 -8.44 -8.10
N TYR A 308 -8.75 -8.69 -9.23
CA TYR A 308 -8.49 -9.83 -10.09
C TYR A 308 -7.92 -9.36 -11.41
N LEU A 309 -6.96 -10.11 -11.92
CA LEU A 309 -6.58 -10.07 -13.32
C LEU A 309 -7.51 -11.01 -14.09
N VAL A 310 -8.09 -10.52 -15.17
CA VAL A 310 -8.90 -11.32 -16.08
C VAL A 310 -7.95 -12.12 -16.96
N MET A 311 -7.98 -13.43 -16.85
CA MET A 311 -7.22 -14.36 -17.71
C MET A 311 -8.06 -14.72 -18.93
N HIS A 312 -7.47 -15.41 -19.92
CA HIS A 312 -8.18 -15.79 -21.14
C HIS A 312 -9.49 -16.57 -20.86
N ASP A 313 -9.45 -17.45 -19.86
CA ASP A 313 -10.53 -18.34 -19.44
C ASP A 313 -11.36 -17.79 -18.26
N THR A 314 -11.18 -16.52 -17.90
CA THR A 314 -11.97 -15.90 -16.84
C THR A 314 -13.38 -15.62 -17.33
N ASP A 315 -14.36 -16.05 -16.53
CA ASP A 315 -15.76 -15.65 -16.66
C ASP A 315 -16.00 -14.33 -15.89
N PRO A 316 -16.34 -13.21 -16.57
CA PRO A 316 -16.65 -11.94 -15.92
C PRO A 316 -17.85 -11.99 -14.96
N SER A 317 -18.74 -12.97 -15.12
CA SER A 317 -19.87 -13.21 -14.21
C SER A 317 -19.49 -14.07 -12.99
N SER A 318 -18.29 -14.66 -12.98
CA SER A 318 -17.76 -15.49 -11.91
C SER A 318 -16.29 -15.17 -11.62
N LEU A 319 -15.99 -13.87 -11.44
CA LEU A 319 -14.63 -13.37 -11.22
C LEU A 319 -13.94 -14.00 -10.01
N TYR A 320 -14.67 -14.17 -8.89
CA TYR A 320 -14.12 -14.83 -7.68
C TYR A 320 -13.58 -16.23 -7.98
N ALA A 321 -14.30 -17.03 -8.77
CA ALA A 321 -13.93 -18.42 -9.04
C ALA A 321 -12.87 -18.52 -10.15
N THR A 322 -13.01 -17.72 -11.21
CA THR A 322 -12.29 -17.91 -12.48
C THR A 322 -11.25 -16.83 -12.77
N GLY A 323 -11.31 -15.69 -12.09
CA GLY A 323 -10.28 -14.65 -12.15
C GLY A 323 -9.01 -15.07 -11.41
N LEU A 324 -7.91 -14.38 -11.68
CA LEU A 324 -6.66 -14.54 -10.94
C LEU A 324 -6.53 -13.42 -9.91
N PRO A 325 -6.71 -13.69 -8.60
CA PRO A 325 -6.50 -12.68 -7.57
C PRO A 325 -5.04 -12.20 -7.61
N LEU A 326 -4.83 -10.89 -7.57
CA LEU A 326 -3.49 -10.32 -7.63
C LEU A 326 -2.66 -10.69 -6.38
N GLN A 327 -3.33 -10.91 -5.26
CA GLN A 327 -2.72 -11.40 -4.02
C GLN A 327 -2.22 -12.84 -4.15
N ASP A 328 -2.98 -13.71 -4.82
CA ASP A 328 -2.57 -15.09 -5.09
C ASP A 328 -1.36 -15.12 -6.02
N LEU A 329 -1.34 -14.24 -7.04
CA LEU A 329 -0.19 -14.07 -7.92
C LEU A 329 1.06 -13.64 -7.12
N ALA A 330 0.95 -12.59 -6.30
CA ALA A 330 2.06 -12.10 -5.48
C ALA A 330 2.54 -13.16 -4.46
N ALA A 331 1.63 -13.89 -3.84
CA ALA A 331 1.94 -14.98 -2.93
C ALA A 331 2.66 -16.12 -3.65
N ALA A 332 2.21 -16.52 -4.84
CA ALA A 332 2.86 -17.55 -5.64
C ALA A 332 4.27 -17.13 -6.05
N ILE A 333 4.46 -15.89 -6.51
CA ILE A 333 5.78 -15.34 -6.84
C ILE A 333 6.70 -15.43 -5.62
N LYS A 334 6.27 -14.91 -4.47
CA LYS A 334 7.08 -14.94 -3.24
C LYS A 334 7.46 -16.37 -2.80
N GLN A 335 6.52 -17.29 -2.86
CA GLN A 335 6.71 -18.64 -2.31
C GLN A 335 7.47 -19.57 -3.24
N ARG A 336 7.44 -19.30 -4.56
CA ARG A 336 7.88 -20.26 -5.58
C ARG A 336 9.02 -19.74 -6.46
N VAL A 337 9.19 -18.43 -6.60
CA VAL A 337 10.30 -17.85 -7.36
C VAL A 337 11.48 -17.64 -6.42
N HIS A 338 12.58 -18.33 -6.68
CA HIS A 338 13.74 -18.35 -5.77
C HIS A 338 14.67 -17.13 -5.93
N ALA A 339 14.46 -16.31 -6.97
CA ALA A 339 15.24 -15.10 -7.22
C ALA A 339 14.98 -14.01 -6.17
N ASN A 340 16.05 -13.36 -5.71
CA ASN A 340 15.96 -12.25 -4.75
C ASN A 340 15.56 -10.91 -5.43
N ARG A 341 15.57 -10.85 -6.76
CA ARG A 341 15.22 -9.67 -7.56
C ARG A 341 14.04 -10.04 -8.45
N VAL A 342 12.85 -9.58 -8.09
CA VAL A 342 11.66 -9.79 -8.89
C VAL A 342 11.02 -8.45 -9.23
N VAL A 343 10.88 -8.19 -10.53
CA VAL A 343 10.15 -7.04 -11.06
C VAL A 343 8.81 -7.56 -11.57
N LEU A 344 7.71 -7.15 -10.95
CA LEU A 344 6.35 -7.43 -11.43
C LEU A 344 5.80 -6.16 -12.08
N VAL A 345 5.39 -6.26 -13.33
CA VAL A 345 4.75 -5.18 -14.09
C VAL A 345 3.35 -5.62 -14.47
N VAL A 346 2.36 -4.85 -14.04
CA VAL A 346 0.94 -5.10 -14.30
C VAL A 346 0.37 -3.95 -15.11
N ASP A 347 0.11 -4.21 -16.39
CA ASP A 347 -0.63 -3.32 -17.26
C ASP A 347 -2.10 -3.75 -17.33
N ALA A 348 -2.86 -3.38 -16.30
CA ALA A 348 -4.27 -3.70 -16.23
C ALA A 348 -5.08 -2.53 -15.68
N CYS A 349 -6.25 -2.29 -16.27
CA CYS A 349 -7.18 -1.29 -15.75
C CYS A 349 -7.65 -1.72 -14.36
N HIS A 350 -7.38 -0.90 -13.34
CA HIS A 350 -8.08 -0.98 -12.07
C HIS A 350 -9.49 -0.40 -12.29
N SER A 351 -10.41 -1.21 -12.81
CA SER A 351 -11.61 -0.74 -13.50
C SER A 351 -12.70 -0.21 -12.55
N GLY A 352 -12.48 0.96 -11.97
CA GLY A 352 -13.58 1.82 -11.51
C GLY A 352 -14.47 2.37 -12.65
N ALA A 353 -14.24 1.99 -13.91
CA ALA A 353 -14.94 2.55 -15.07
C ALA A 353 -15.24 1.51 -16.15
N ALA A 354 -16.42 0.88 -16.03
CA ALA A 354 -17.19 0.37 -17.15
C ALA A 354 -18.54 1.13 -17.22
N ASN A 355 -18.46 2.42 -17.54
CA ASN A 355 -19.51 3.41 -17.87
C ASN A 355 -20.69 3.71 -16.90
N PRO A 356 -21.24 4.95 -16.93
CA PRO A 356 -22.05 5.54 -15.87
C PRO A 356 -23.55 5.38 -16.14
N ALA A 357 -24.23 4.54 -15.36
CA ALA A 357 -25.67 4.66 -15.20
C ALA A 357 -26.09 4.16 -13.83
N LYS A 358 -26.57 5.10 -13.02
CA LYS A 358 -27.16 4.95 -11.68
C LYS A 358 -26.13 4.85 -10.55
N GLY A 359 -26.19 5.87 -9.70
CA GLY A 359 -25.28 6.07 -8.58
C GLY A 359 -25.22 4.86 -7.67
N LEU A 360 -24.00 4.43 -7.40
CA LEU A 360 -23.59 3.61 -6.27
C LEU A 360 -22.07 3.80 -6.11
N THR A 361 -21.67 3.83 -4.85
CA THR A 361 -20.44 4.40 -4.31
C THR A 361 -19.18 3.71 -4.83
N ARG A 362 -18.15 4.51 -5.11
CA ARG A 362 -16.83 4.10 -5.59
C ARG A 362 -16.04 3.48 -4.43
N ILE A 363 -15.85 2.16 -4.42
CA ILE A 363 -14.95 1.48 -3.47
C ILE A 363 -13.72 1.04 -4.26
N GLY A 364 -12.60 1.74 -4.09
CA GLY A 364 -11.30 1.41 -4.67
C GLY A 364 -10.39 0.83 -3.60
N ASN A 365 -10.49 -0.49 -3.36
CA ASN A 365 -9.76 -1.20 -2.30
C ASN A 365 -8.50 -1.92 -2.80
N PHE A 366 -7.75 -1.33 -3.75
CA PHE A 366 -6.47 -1.90 -4.13
C PHE A 366 -5.33 -1.21 -3.40
N ASP A 367 -4.77 -1.90 -2.40
CA ASP A 367 -3.52 -1.50 -1.77
C ASP A 367 -2.36 -2.32 -2.36
N SER A 368 -1.55 -1.68 -3.21
CA SER A 368 -0.33 -2.26 -3.78
C SER A 368 0.71 -2.61 -2.72
N ASP A 369 0.63 -2.05 -1.51
CA ASP A 369 1.59 -2.29 -0.44
C ASP A 369 1.41 -3.69 0.17
N SER A 370 0.19 -4.24 0.14
CA SER A 370 -0.12 -5.62 0.53
C SER A 370 0.49 -6.69 -0.39
N LEU A 371 0.90 -6.32 -1.61
CA LEU A 371 1.53 -7.24 -2.57
C LEU A 371 3.03 -7.41 -2.37
N LEU A 372 3.65 -6.51 -1.60
CA LEU A 372 5.09 -6.55 -1.34
C LEU A 372 5.36 -7.44 -0.14
N LEU A 373 5.36 -8.73 -0.38
CA LEU A 373 5.46 -9.71 0.69
C LEU A 373 6.92 -10.08 1.02
N GLY A 374 7.93 -9.49 0.36
CA GLY A 374 9.35 -9.83 0.60
C GLY A 374 10.35 -8.76 0.18
N THR A 375 11.60 -8.92 0.62
CA THR A 375 12.73 -8.06 0.27
C THR A 375 13.14 -8.27 -1.19
N GLY A 376 13.27 -7.19 -1.95
CA GLY A 376 13.76 -7.21 -3.34
C GLY A 376 12.71 -7.42 -4.43
N GLN A 377 11.44 -7.21 -4.10
CA GLN A 377 10.36 -7.10 -5.05
C GLN A 377 10.14 -5.64 -5.44
N LEU A 378 9.96 -5.40 -6.73
CA LEU A 378 9.54 -4.12 -7.29
C LEU A 378 8.27 -4.35 -8.11
N ILE A 379 7.23 -3.58 -7.85
CA ILE A 379 5.94 -3.68 -8.53
C ILE A 379 5.67 -2.38 -9.27
N ILE A 380 5.33 -2.47 -10.55
CA ILE A 380 4.89 -1.33 -11.36
C ILE A 380 3.48 -1.63 -11.86
N CYS A 381 2.53 -0.75 -11.54
CA CYS A 381 1.17 -0.77 -12.07
C CYS A 381 1.00 0.36 -13.09
N SER A 382 0.24 0.10 -14.15
CA SER A 382 0.06 1.07 -15.24
C SER A 382 -0.85 2.25 -14.91
N SER A 383 -1.61 2.18 -13.82
CA SER A 383 -2.46 3.25 -13.31
C SER A 383 -2.63 3.17 -11.80
N GLU A 384 -3.10 4.25 -11.19
CA GLU A 384 -3.62 4.22 -9.82
C GLU A 384 -4.89 3.35 -9.72
N PRO A 385 -5.25 2.87 -8.50
CA PRO A 385 -6.45 2.06 -8.26
C PRO A 385 -7.77 2.65 -8.78
N SER A 386 -7.85 3.98 -8.88
CA SER A 386 -9.06 4.70 -9.28
C SER A 386 -9.09 5.09 -10.75
N GLN A 387 -8.05 4.73 -11.51
CA GLN A 387 -7.80 5.17 -12.87
C GLN A 387 -7.75 4.00 -13.85
N VAL A 388 -7.91 4.30 -15.13
CA VAL A 388 -7.96 3.33 -16.22
C VAL A 388 -6.61 3.28 -16.94
N SER A 389 -6.16 2.09 -17.35
CA SER A 389 -5.06 1.95 -18.30
C SER A 389 -5.58 2.02 -19.73
N TRP A 390 -4.99 2.87 -20.56
CA TRP A 390 -5.52 3.15 -21.89
C TRP A 390 -4.67 2.55 -23.02
N GLU A 391 -5.36 2.01 -24.02
CA GLU A 391 -4.79 1.78 -25.35
C GLU A 391 -4.55 3.12 -26.07
N SER A 392 -3.44 3.24 -26.79
CA SER A 392 -3.12 4.49 -27.50
C SER A 392 -4.05 4.71 -28.69
N LYS A 393 -4.31 5.99 -28.99
CA LYS A 393 -4.97 6.43 -30.23
C LYS A 393 -3.97 6.67 -31.37
N ARG A 394 -2.67 6.70 -31.05
CA ARG A 394 -1.61 7.20 -31.94
C ARG A 394 -0.77 6.07 -32.53
N TYR A 395 -0.67 4.95 -31.84
CA TYR A 395 0.13 3.79 -32.22
C TYR A 395 -0.53 2.51 -31.70
N GLU A 396 -0.08 1.36 -32.21
CA GLU A 396 -0.67 0.05 -31.92
C GLU A 396 -0.11 -0.56 -30.63
N ASN A 397 -0.32 0.09 -29.48
CA ASN A 397 0.08 -0.41 -28.17
C ASN A 397 -0.80 0.19 -27.06
N GLY A 398 -0.74 -0.40 -25.86
CA GLY A 398 -1.04 0.30 -24.62
C GLY A 398 -0.16 1.54 -24.45
N VAL A 399 -0.72 2.65 -23.97
CA VAL A 399 0.06 3.88 -23.70
C VAL A 399 1.17 3.57 -22.69
N PHE A 400 0.84 2.85 -21.62
CA PHE A 400 1.81 2.44 -20.61
C PHE A 400 2.94 1.59 -21.19
N THR A 401 2.61 0.50 -21.89
CA THR A 401 3.64 -0.43 -22.39
C THR A 401 4.57 0.23 -23.40
N HIS A 402 4.02 1.05 -24.31
CA HIS A 402 4.85 1.80 -25.25
C HIS A 402 5.82 2.74 -24.50
N GLN A 403 5.30 3.56 -23.59
CA GLN A 403 6.12 4.52 -22.85
C GLN A 403 7.12 3.84 -21.92
N LEU A 404 6.83 2.63 -21.42
CA LEU A 404 7.74 1.85 -20.59
C LEU A 404 8.94 1.42 -21.41
N ILE A 405 8.72 0.86 -22.60
CA ILE A 405 9.80 0.45 -23.50
C ILE A 405 10.64 1.68 -23.92
N GLN A 406 10.00 2.82 -24.23
CA GLN A 406 10.74 4.05 -24.56
C GLN A 406 11.59 4.52 -23.40
N ALA A 407 11.04 4.55 -22.18
CA ALA A 407 11.77 4.97 -21.00
C ALA A 407 12.95 4.04 -20.70
N LEU A 408 12.80 2.72 -20.87
CA LEU A 408 13.87 1.73 -20.66
C LEU A 408 15.01 1.83 -21.69
N ARG A 409 14.76 2.39 -22.89
CA ARG A 409 15.79 2.64 -23.91
C ARG A 409 16.66 3.85 -23.60
N GLU A 410 16.27 4.70 -22.66
CA GLU A 410 17.02 5.89 -22.30
C GLU A 410 18.45 5.56 -21.87
N LYS A 411 19.34 6.53 -22.06
CA LYS A 411 20.78 6.38 -21.80
C LYS A 411 21.38 5.16 -22.51
N GLY A 412 20.85 4.80 -23.68
CA GLY A 412 21.28 3.63 -24.44
C GLY A 412 21.02 2.31 -23.71
N GLY A 413 19.88 2.20 -23.03
CA GLY A 413 19.51 1.04 -22.21
C GLY A 413 20.13 1.00 -20.82
N LYS A 414 20.92 2.00 -20.42
CA LYS A 414 21.63 2.02 -19.12
C LYS A 414 20.91 2.83 -18.04
N VAL A 415 19.66 3.19 -18.30
CA VAL A 415 18.85 3.94 -17.35
C VAL A 415 18.50 3.09 -16.12
N PRO A 416 18.68 3.62 -14.90
CA PRO A 416 18.12 3.02 -13.69
C PRO A 416 16.60 2.85 -13.79
N LEU A 417 16.06 1.73 -13.32
CA LEU A 417 14.63 1.41 -13.43
C LEU A 417 13.74 2.47 -12.74
N ALA A 418 14.19 3.02 -11.61
CA ALA A 418 13.49 4.11 -10.93
C ALA A 418 13.42 5.39 -11.79
N GLU A 419 14.53 5.74 -12.47
CA GLU A 419 14.56 6.90 -13.37
C GLU A 419 13.72 6.66 -14.63
N ALA A 420 13.77 5.45 -15.20
CA ALA A 420 12.90 5.06 -16.30
C ALA A 420 11.42 5.15 -15.90
N PHE A 421 11.08 4.74 -14.68
CA PHE A 421 9.72 4.85 -14.17
C PHE A 421 9.23 6.29 -14.06
N GLU A 422 10.03 7.23 -13.55
CA GLU A 422 9.63 8.65 -13.48
C GLU A 422 9.34 9.21 -14.87
N LYS A 423 10.20 8.92 -15.86
CA LYS A 423 9.97 9.35 -17.25
C LYS A 423 8.72 8.70 -17.86
N LEU A 424 8.53 7.41 -17.63
CA LEU A 424 7.33 6.68 -18.03
C LEU A 424 6.09 7.35 -17.47
N LYS A 425 6.07 7.64 -16.17
CA LYS A 425 4.95 8.24 -15.47
C LYS A 425 4.58 9.60 -16.09
N ASP A 426 5.56 10.48 -16.27
CA ASP A 426 5.34 11.80 -16.89
C ASP A 426 4.78 11.68 -18.32
N SER A 427 5.32 10.74 -19.10
CA SER A 427 4.92 10.54 -20.50
C SER A 427 3.51 9.98 -20.62
N VAL A 428 3.14 9.01 -19.77
CA VAL A 428 1.79 8.43 -19.74
C VAL A 428 0.76 9.46 -19.30
N VAL A 429 1.01 10.17 -18.20
CA VAL A 429 0.10 11.23 -17.70
C VAL A 429 -0.10 12.29 -18.78
N SER A 430 0.97 12.76 -19.41
CA SER A 430 0.90 13.77 -20.45
C SER A 430 0.13 13.29 -21.70
N GLU A 431 0.39 12.07 -22.18
CA GLU A 431 -0.28 11.54 -23.36
C GLU A 431 -1.78 11.33 -23.13
N VAL A 432 -2.15 10.66 -22.04
CA VAL A 432 -3.55 10.33 -21.73
C VAL A 432 -4.35 11.60 -21.46
N LEU A 433 -3.81 12.55 -20.69
CA LEU A 433 -4.47 13.82 -20.44
C LEU A 433 -4.71 14.59 -21.75
N LYS A 434 -3.71 14.62 -22.65
CA LYS A 434 -3.83 15.32 -23.94
C LYS A 434 -4.82 14.66 -24.90
N ASP A 435 -4.86 13.32 -24.96
CA ASP A 435 -5.68 12.59 -25.93
C ASP A 435 -7.11 12.31 -25.47
N ARG A 436 -7.34 12.32 -24.15
CA ARG A 436 -8.59 11.87 -23.56
C ARG A 436 -9.17 12.84 -22.54
N GLY A 437 -8.37 13.74 -21.96
CA GLY A 437 -8.79 14.58 -20.83
C GLY A 437 -8.96 13.78 -19.54
N GLU A 438 -8.40 12.56 -19.49
CA GLU A 438 -8.48 11.63 -18.37
C GLU A 438 -7.11 11.47 -17.71
N LEU A 439 -7.08 10.91 -16.49
CA LEU A 439 -5.83 10.58 -15.80
C LEU A 439 -5.48 9.10 -15.94
N GLN A 440 -4.20 8.86 -16.17
CA GLN A 440 -3.54 7.57 -15.99
C GLN A 440 -2.16 7.86 -15.41
N SER A 441 -1.98 7.53 -14.14
CA SER A 441 -0.78 7.76 -13.35
C SER A 441 -0.18 6.41 -12.97
N PRO A 442 0.88 5.96 -13.65
CA PRO A 442 1.61 4.77 -13.24
C PRO A 442 2.10 4.88 -11.79
N VAL A 443 2.13 3.73 -11.11
CA VAL A 443 2.58 3.61 -9.71
C VAL A 443 3.70 2.60 -9.64
N MET A 444 4.78 2.93 -8.92
CA MET A 444 5.85 1.99 -8.60
C MET A 444 5.96 1.87 -7.09
N LYS A 445 6.07 0.64 -6.61
CA LYS A 445 6.34 0.31 -5.22
C LYS A 445 7.52 -0.64 -5.14
N THR A 446 8.33 -0.53 -4.10
CA THR A 446 9.57 -1.30 -4.00
C THR A 446 9.93 -1.61 -2.56
N HIS A 447 10.37 -2.84 -2.31
CA HIS A 447 11.09 -3.26 -1.10
C HIS A 447 12.55 -3.61 -1.44
N TRP A 448 13.05 -3.11 -2.57
CA TRP A 448 14.45 -3.21 -2.96
C TRP A 448 15.28 -2.19 -2.19
N SER A 449 16.29 -2.67 -1.46
CA SER A 449 17.22 -1.83 -0.69
C SER A 449 18.62 -1.74 -1.31
N GLY A 450 18.83 -2.34 -2.49
CA GLY A 450 20.10 -2.29 -3.19
C GLY A 450 20.24 -1.08 -4.11
N LYS A 451 21.34 -1.03 -4.86
CA LYS A 451 21.57 -0.08 -5.95
C LYS A 451 20.49 -0.22 -7.02
N ASP A 452 20.17 0.88 -7.68
CA ASP A 452 19.12 0.86 -8.70
C ASP A 452 19.37 -0.21 -9.76
N LEU A 453 18.31 -0.97 -10.04
CA LEU A 453 18.32 -2.02 -11.05
C LEU A 453 18.37 -1.39 -12.45
N ILE A 454 19.28 -1.87 -13.29
CA ILE A 454 19.30 -1.54 -14.72
C ILE A 454 18.85 -2.80 -15.45
N LEU A 455 17.64 -2.80 -16.02
CA LEU A 455 17.03 -3.99 -16.63
C LEU A 455 17.88 -4.58 -17.76
N SER A 456 18.51 -3.70 -18.56
CA SER A 456 19.34 -4.09 -19.70
C SER A 456 20.78 -4.42 -19.34
N ALA A 457 21.16 -4.41 -18.06
CA ALA A 457 22.52 -4.77 -17.65
C ALA A 457 22.85 -6.20 -18.11
N PRO A 458 24.05 -6.45 -18.67
CA PRO A 458 24.42 -7.80 -19.10
C PRO A 458 24.51 -8.75 -17.90
N PRO A 459 24.09 -10.02 -18.05
CA PRO A 459 24.24 -11.02 -17.01
C PRO A 459 25.72 -11.29 -16.72
N ALA A 460 26.07 -11.48 -15.44
CA ALA A 460 27.44 -11.72 -15.01
C ALA A 460 27.85 -13.19 -15.13
N ARG A 461 26.89 -14.11 -15.00
CA ARG A 461 27.09 -15.57 -15.00
C ARG A 461 25.87 -16.28 -15.63
N PRO A 462 25.71 -16.16 -16.97
CA PRO A 462 24.60 -16.80 -17.66
C PRO A 462 24.71 -18.33 -17.57
N HIS A 463 23.59 -19.03 -17.39
CA HIS A 463 23.57 -20.48 -17.15
C HIS A 463 22.35 -21.19 -17.74
#